data_AF-A0A953Z795-F1
#
_entry.id   AF-A0A953Z795-F1
#
_cell.length_a   1.000
_cell.length_b   1.000
_cell.length_c   1.000
_cell.angle_alpha   90.00
_cell.angle_beta   90.00
_cell.angle_gamma   90.00
#
_symmetry.space_group_name_H-M   'P 1'
#
loop_
_entity.id
_entity.type
_entity.pdbx_description
1 polymer ?
#
loop_
_entity_poly.entity_id
_entity_poly.type
_entity_poly.pdbx_seq_one_letter_code
_entity_poly.pdbx_strand_id
1 'polypeptide(L)'
;MTDSLDQVSACLADLANGDETALDRLLPHIYDELRALARRMYRGDAAARTLNPTALVHEAYARLAQQDPRAYEGRQHFMKVAAIAI
;
A
#
# COMPACT_ATOMS: atom_id res chain seq x y z
N MET A 1 4.21 -4.22 -22.15
CA MET A 1 4.23 -3.48 -20.87
C MET A 1 3.02 -3.94 -20.09
N THR A 2 3.13 -5.11 -19.46
CA THR A 2 2.09 -5.60 -18.55
C THR A 2 2.02 -4.59 -17.40
N ASP A 3 0.84 -4.00 -17.30
CA ASP A 3 0.55 -2.79 -16.54
C ASP A 3 0.75 -3.08 -15.04
N SER A 4 1.46 -2.23 -14.29
CA SER A 4 1.66 -2.40 -12.84
C SER A 4 0.34 -2.66 -12.08
N LEU A 5 -0.80 -2.24 -12.66
CA LEU A 5 -2.15 -2.54 -12.19
C LEU A 5 -2.47 -4.04 -12.11
N ASP A 6 -2.01 -4.83 -13.07
CA ASP A 6 -2.27 -6.26 -13.16
C ASP A 6 -1.45 -7.02 -12.11
N GLN A 7 -0.19 -6.61 -11.90
CA GLN A 7 0.68 -7.15 -10.85
C GLN A 7 0.16 -6.89 -9.44
N VAL A 8 -0.37 -5.69 -9.17
CA VAL A 8 -0.98 -5.35 -7.87
C VAL A 8 -2.20 -6.22 -7.61
N SER A 9 -3.05 -6.40 -8.62
CA SER A 9 -4.25 -7.21 -8.51
C SER A 9 -3.94 -8.70 -8.32
N ALA A 10 -2.92 -9.21 -9.01
CA ALA A 10 -2.42 -10.58 -8.84
C ALA A 10 -1.87 -10.81 -7.42
N CYS A 11 -1.02 -9.91 -6.90
CA CYS A 11 -0.50 -10.02 -5.54
C CYS A 11 -1.62 -9.96 -4.48
N LEU A 12 -2.68 -9.17 -4.69
CA LEU A 12 -3.82 -9.14 -3.77
C LEU A 12 -4.61 -10.46 -3.79
N ALA A 13 -4.75 -11.09 -4.95
CA ALA A 13 -5.37 -12.40 -5.06
C ALA A 13 -4.54 -13.49 -4.37
N ASP A 14 -3.21 -13.47 -4.58
CA ASP A 14 -2.28 -14.40 -3.92
C ASP A 14 -2.31 -14.22 -2.39
N LEU A 15 -2.35 -12.96 -1.92
CA LEU A 15 -2.50 -12.64 -0.50
C LEU A 15 -3.82 -13.18 0.09
N ALA A 16 -4.94 -13.02 -0.63
CA ALA A 16 -6.24 -13.55 -0.22
C ALA A 16 -6.26 -15.09 -0.18
N ASN A 17 -5.41 -15.75 -0.97
CA ASN A 17 -5.20 -17.20 -0.95
C ASN A 17 -4.23 -17.65 0.17
N GLY A 18 -3.66 -16.72 0.94
CA GLY A 18 -2.76 -17.00 2.04
C GLY A 18 -1.27 -17.00 1.68
N ASP A 19 -0.89 -16.52 0.49
CA ASP A 19 0.52 -16.29 0.15
C ASP A 19 1.02 -15.00 0.80
N GLU A 20 1.67 -15.12 1.95
CA GLU A 20 2.26 -14.00 2.68
C GLU A 20 3.37 -13.30 1.87
N THR A 21 4.03 -14.01 0.94
CA THR A 21 5.07 -13.42 0.07
C THR A 21 4.48 -12.48 -0.97
N ALA A 22 3.17 -12.55 -1.21
CA ALA A 22 2.49 -11.64 -2.11
C ALA A 22 2.50 -10.20 -1.56
N LEU A 23 2.52 -10.03 -0.24
CA LEU A 23 2.61 -8.71 0.39
C LEU A 23 3.99 -8.06 0.14
N ASP A 24 5.07 -8.85 0.18
CA ASP A 24 6.43 -8.38 -0.15
C ASP A 24 6.58 -8.01 -1.62
N ARG A 25 5.91 -8.75 -2.52
CA ARG A 25 5.87 -8.42 -3.95
C ARG A 25 5.05 -7.17 -4.24
N LEU A 26 4.00 -6.93 -3.44
CA LEU A 26 3.14 -5.76 -3.56
C LEU A 26 3.86 -4.46 -3.18
N LEU A 27 4.73 -4.53 -2.17
CA LEU A 27 5.47 -3.41 -1.58
C LEU A 27 6.14 -2.48 -2.61
N PRO A 28 7.01 -2.95 -3.53
CA PRO A 28 7.64 -2.08 -4.53
C PRO A 28 6.66 -1.45 -5.52
N HIS A 29 5.52 -2.10 -5.81
CA HIS A 29 4.51 -1.56 -6.72
C HIS A 29 3.68 -0.44 -6.08
N ILE A 30 3.40 -0.54 -4.78
CA ILE A 30 2.60 0.45 -4.06
C ILE A 30 3.45 1.54 -3.40
N TYR A 31 4.76 1.32 -3.23
CA TYR A 31 5.68 2.26 -2.57
C TYR A 31 5.67 3.64 -3.23
N ASP A 32 5.82 3.70 -4.55
CA ASP A 32 5.85 4.97 -5.28
C ASP A 32 4.48 5.67 -5.27
N GLU A 33 3.39 4.91 -5.33
CA GLU A 33 2.02 5.45 -5.22
C GLU A 33 1.76 6.04 -3.83
N LEU A 34 2.09 5.31 -2.77
CA LEU A 34 1.93 5.79 -1.38
C LEU A 34 2.82 6.99 -1.10
N ARG A 35 4.05 6.99 -1.61
CA ARG A 35 4.97 8.14 -1.51
C ARG A 35 4.42 9.37 -2.23
N ALA A 36 3.82 9.20 -3.41
CA ALA A 36 3.17 10.29 -4.12
C ALA A 36 1.95 10.83 -3.36
N LEU A 37 1.17 9.94 -2.76
CA LEU A 37 -0.03 10.26 -1.99
C LEU A 37 0.32 11.02 -0.70
N ALA A 38 1.30 10.54 0.07
CA ALA A 38 1.82 11.22 1.26
C ALA A 38 2.37 12.62 0.90
N ARG A 39 3.17 12.75 -0.17
CA ARG A 39 3.64 14.06 -0.63
C ARG A 39 2.51 15.01 -1.01
N ARG A 40 1.37 14.50 -1.46
CA ARG A 40 0.20 15.32 -1.85
C ARG A 40 -0.61 15.73 -0.62
N MET A 41 -0.81 14.83 0.35
CA MET A 41 -1.52 15.13 1.59
C MET A 41 -0.77 16.13 2.46
N TYR A 42 0.55 15.99 2.57
CA TYR A 42 1.38 16.80 3.48
C TYR A 42 2.01 18.03 2.82
N ARG A 43 1.58 18.43 1.62
CA ARG A 43 2.20 19.51 0.83
C ARG A 43 2.18 20.90 1.49
N GLY A 44 1.50 21.07 2.62
CA GLY A 44 1.38 22.33 3.35
C GLY A 44 1.80 22.31 4.82
N ASP A 45 2.26 21.16 5.36
CA ASP A 45 2.48 21.01 6.80
C ASP A 45 3.96 20.84 7.15
N ALA A 46 4.43 21.45 8.25
CA ALA A 46 5.81 21.31 8.70
C ALA A 46 6.14 19.84 9.04
N ALA A 47 5.12 19.05 9.41
CA ALA A 47 5.20 17.61 9.65
C ALA A 47 5.65 16.80 8.41
N ALA A 48 5.47 17.33 7.20
CA ALA A 48 5.88 16.68 5.95
C ALA A 48 7.40 16.49 5.84
N ARG A 49 8.19 17.35 6.51
CA ARG A 49 9.66 17.34 6.45
C ARG A 49 10.29 16.26 7.32
N THR A 50 9.58 15.79 8.34
CA THR A 50 9.99 14.67 9.21
C THR A 50 9.38 13.33 8.78
N LEU A 51 8.46 13.36 7.82
CA LEU A 51 7.79 12.18 7.31
C LEU A 51 8.79 11.31 6.55
N ASN A 52 9.17 10.17 7.12
CA ASN A 52 9.94 9.18 6.41
C ASN A 52 8.96 8.33 5.57
N PRO A 53 8.96 8.46 4.23
CA PRO A 53 8.02 7.71 3.38
C PRO A 53 8.19 6.19 3.55
N THR A 54 9.37 5.72 3.92
CA THR A 54 9.61 4.32 4.24
C THR A 54 8.86 3.91 5.51
N ALA A 55 8.86 4.75 6.56
CA ALA A 55 8.13 4.46 7.80
C ALA A 55 6.61 4.41 7.57
N LEU A 56 6.07 5.32 6.76
CA LEU A 56 4.65 5.32 6.40
C LEU A 56 4.22 4.06 5.65
N VAL A 57 5.05 3.60 4.70
CA VAL A 57 4.76 2.38 3.97
C VAL A 57 4.84 1.16 4.89
N HIS A 58 5.80 1.12 5.83
CA HIS A 58 5.86 0.05 6.83
C HIS A 58 4.67 0.07 7.79
N GLU A 59 4.19 1.25 8.20
CA GLU A 59 3.00 1.37 9.03
C GLU A 59 1.73 0.94 8.28
N ALA A 60 1.57 1.39 7.03
CA ALA A 60 0.51 0.92 6.16
C ALA A 60 0.57 -0.61 5.97
N TYR A 61 1.75 -1.15 5.69
CA TYR A 61 1.98 -2.60 5.58
C TYR A 61 1.60 -3.33 6.86
N ALA A 62 2.00 -2.84 8.04
CA ALA A 62 1.67 -3.45 9.32
C ALA A 62 0.16 -3.44 9.60
N ARG A 63 -0.53 -2.33 9.28
CA ARG A 63 -1.99 -2.25 9.41
C ARG A 63 -2.70 -3.18 8.43
N LEU A 64 -2.18 -3.29 7.20
CA LEU A 64 -2.73 -4.17 6.17
C LEU A 64 -2.52 -5.65 6.50
N ALA A 65 -1.36 -6.01 7.05
CA ALA A 65 -1.08 -7.37 7.51
C ALA A 65 -1.94 -7.79 8.72
N GLN A 66 -2.46 -6.84 9.49
CA GLN A 66 -3.39 -7.09 10.60
C GLN A 66 -4.85 -7.25 10.18
N GLN A 67 -5.20 -6.84 8.96
CA GLN A 67 -6.56 -6.98 8.42
C GLN A 67 -6.72 -8.36 7.75
N ASP A 68 -7.95 -8.88 7.73
CA ASP A 68 -8.24 -10.13 7.03
C ASP A 68 -7.93 -9.96 5.53
N PRO A 69 -7.02 -10.78 4.94
CA PRO A 69 -6.71 -10.75 3.52
C PRO A 69 -7.94 -10.85 2.61
N ARG A 70 -9.02 -11.49 3.09
CA ARG A 70 -10.28 -11.64 2.36
C ARG A 70 -11.15 -10.39 2.34
N ALA A 71 -10.84 -9.39 3.17
CA ALA A 71 -11.54 -8.11 3.20
C ALA A 71 -11.12 -7.18 2.04
N TYR A 72 -10.05 -7.49 1.31
CA TYR A 72 -9.58 -6.68 0.20
C TYR A 72 -10.36 -6.95 -1.09
N GLU A 73 -11.39 -6.15 -1.36
CA GLU A 73 -12.12 -6.14 -2.65
C GLU A 73 -11.31 -5.43 -3.77
N GLY A 74 -10.10 -5.91 -4.01
CA GLY A 74 -9.23 -5.45 -5.09
C GLY A 74 -8.48 -4.14 -4.82
N ARG A 75 -7.76 -3.68 -5.86
CA ARG A 75 -6.75 -2.60 -5.76
C ARG A 75 -7.29 -1.29 -5.20
N GLN A 76 -8.49 -0.85 -5.64
CA GLN A 76 -9.02 0.45 -5.19
C GLN A 76 -9.36 0.43 -3.70
N HIS A 77 -9.88 -0.69 -3.19
CA HIS A 77 -10.15 -0.86 -1.77
C HIS A 77 -8.84 -0.87 -0.99
N PHE A 78 -7.87 -1.67 -1.45
CA PHE A 78 -6.54 -1.74 -0.84
C PHE A 78 -5.85 -0.36 -0.80
N MET A 79 -5.86 0.39 -1.90
CA MET A 79 -5.27 1.74 -1.96
C MET A 79 -5.99 2.73 -1.05
N LYS A 80 -7.32 2.62 -0.87
CA LYS A 80 -8.06 3.44 0.09
C LYS A 80 -7.66 3.11 1.52
N VAL A 81 -7.57 1.83 1.89
CA VAL A 81 -7.14 1.41 3.23
C VAL A 81 -5.70 1.86 3.48
N ALA A 82 -4.82 1.69 2.50
CA ALA A 82 -3.43 2.16 2.57
C ALA A 82 -3.35 3.69 2.70
N ALA A 83 -4.24 4.46 2.04
CA ALA A 83 -4.30 5.92 2.18
C ALA A 83 -4.88 6.40 3.52
N ILE A 84 -5.76 5.62 4.17
CA ILE A 84 -6.28 5.91 5.52
C ILE A 84 -5.24 5.57 6.60
N ALA A 85 -4.28 4.69 6.27
CA ALA A 85 -3.20 4.33 7.17
C ALA A 85 -2.12 5.42 7.34
N ILE A 86 -2.13 6.47 6.51
CA ILE A 86 -1.13 7.55 6.40
C ILE A 86 -1.71 8.92 6.73
#